data_AF-A0A5N6RB71-F1
#
_entry.id   AF-A0A5N6RB71-F1
#
_cell.length_a   1.000
_cell.length_b   1.000
_cell.length_c   1.000
_cell.angle_alpha   90.00
_cell.angle_beta   90.00
_cell.angle_gamma   90.00
#
_symmetry.space_group_name_H-M   'P 1'
#
loop_
_entity.id
_entity.type
_entity.pdbx_description
1 polymer ?
#
loop_
_entity_poly.entity_id
_entity_poly.type
_entity_poly.pdbx_seq_one_letter_code
_entity_poly.pdbx_strand_id
1 'polypeptide(L)'
;MVRSSTKSSGAKLTWCPRVKDIHLVKGDWESKDSIKQWTIVAGNSEVVKMAESADEENKSFTNKLVIDGEITKHYKGFKITFQVTSEGQGYSLKLTIEYEKANEEVPTPSKHLDFGINLTKAVGAYLLIA
;
A
#
# COMPACT_ATOMS: atom_id res chain seq x y z
N MET A 1 24.64 24.00 -14.31
CA MET A 1 23.49 24.40 -13.47
C MET A 1 22.23 24.38 -14.33
N VAL A 2 21.51 23.26 -14.34
CA VAL A 2 20.23 23.12 -15.05
C VAL A 2 19.22 22.59 -14.04
N ARG A 3 18.07 23.24 -14.04
CA ARG A 3 17.09 23.33 -12.95
C ARG A 3 16.49 21.95 -12.61
N SER A 4 16.50 21.61 -11.32
CA SER A 4 15.67 20.56 -10.75
C SER A 4 14.20 20.97 -10.86
N SER A 5 13.49 20.48 -11.87
CA SER A 5 12.03 20.53 -11.88
C SER A 5 11.50 19.22 -11.30
N THR A 6 11.37 19.17 -9.98
CA THR A 6 10.65 18.11 -9.28
C THR A 6 9.16 18.29 -9.56
N LYS A 7 8.69 17.80 -10.71
CA LYS A 7 7.24 17.59 -10.91
C LYS A 7 6.88 16.36 -10.08
N SER A 8 6.27 16.60 -8.91
CA SER A 8 5.60 15.56 -8.14
C SER A 8 4.43 15.02 -8.98
N SER A 9 4.63 13.90 -9.67
CA SER A 9 3.52 13.22 -10.33
C SER A 9 2.62 12.65 -9.23
N GLY A 10 1.41 13.19 -9.08
CA GLY A 10 0.34 12.57 -8.30
C GLY A 10 -0.45 11.60 -9.19
N ALA A 11 -0.82 10.44 -8.66
CA ALA A 11 -1.71 9.49 -9.32
C ALA A 11 -3.02 9.39 -8.55
N LYS A 12 -4.15 9.44 -9.28
CA LYS A 12 -5.50 9.33 -8.71
C LYS A 12 -6.20 8.10 -9.24
N LEU A 13 -6.61 7.21 -8.34
CA LEU A 13 -7.34 5.99 -8.70
C LEU A 13 -8.85 6.26 -8.74
N THR A 14 -9.38 6.64 -9.90
CA THR A 14 -10.81 6.96 -10.07
C THR A 14 -11.72 5.76 -9.80
N TRP A 15 -11.22 4.53 -10.00
CA TRP A 15 -11.91 3.27 -9.76
C TRP A 15 -11.82 2.77 -8.30
N CYS A 16 -11.03 3.43 -7.44
CA CYS A 16 -10.92 3.09 -6.02
C CYS A 16 -11.17 4.33 -5.13
N PRO A 17 -12.42 4.60 -4.71
CA PRO A 17 -12.75 5.83 -3.97
C PRO A 17 -12.14 5.90 -2.56
N ARG A 18 -11.63 4.77 -2.05
CA ARG A 18 -10.91 4.69 -0.77
C ARG A 18 -9.46 5.17 -0.86
N VAL A 19 -8.92 5.34 -2.06
CA VAL A 19 -7.63 5.99 -2.31
C VAL A 19 -7.92 7.38 -2.88
N LYS A 20 -7.63 8.43 -2.10
CA LYS A 20 -7.88 9.81 -2.51
C LYS A 20 -6.78 10.34 -3.41
N ASP A 21 -5.55 9.98 -3.11
CA ASP A 21 -4.37 10.48 -3.81
C ASP A 21 -3.14 9.60 -3.52
N ILE A 22 -2.21 9.55 -4.47
CA ILE A 22 -0.92 8.87 -4.34
C ILE A 22 0.16 9.80 -4.87
N HIS A 23 1.18 10.07 -4.06
CA HIS A 23 2.32 10.89 -4.43
C HIS A 23 3.61 10.06 -4.38
N LEU A 24 4.39 10.12 -5.44
CA LEU A 24 5.75 9.58 -5.47
C LEU A 24 6.67 10.51 -4.66
N VAL A 25 7.33 9.96 -3.64
CA VAL A 25 8.24 10.69 -2.75
C VAL A 25 9.70 10.44 -3.12
N LYS A 26 10.05 9.19 -3.45
CA LYS A 26 11.42 8.77 -3.83
C LYS A 26 11.36 7.62 -4.83
N GLY A 27 12.31 7.60 -5.76
CA GLY A 27 12.43 6.57 -6.80
C GLY A 27 11.47 6.85 -7.95
N ASP A 28 11.02 5.78 -8.60
CA ASP A 28 10.06 5.81 -9.69
C ASP A 28 8.83 4.96 -9.34
N TRP A 29 7.77 5.05 -10.15
CA TRP A 29 6.51 4.34 -9.89
C TRP A 29 6.66 2.82 -9.82
N GLU A 30 7.58 2.26 -10.59
CA GLU A 30 7.78 0.82 -10.75
C GLU A 30 9.04 0.31 -10.02
N SER A 31 9.86 1.21 -9.45
CA SER A 31 11.12 0.80 -8.84
C SER A 31 10.90 0.12 -7.49
N LYS A 32 11.63 -1.00 -7.30
CA LYS A 32 11.89 -1.55 -5.96
C LYS A 32 12.61 -0.45 -5.15
N ASP A 33 12.29 -0.31 -3.87
CA ASP A 33 12.75 0.76 -2.98
C ASP A 33 12.17 2.16 -3.23
N SER A 34 11.08 2.24 -4.02
CA SER A 34 10.30 3.47 -4.11
C SER A 34 9.59 3.79 -2.79
N ILE A 35 9.46 5.08 -2.52
CA ILE A 35 8.66 5.59 -1.40
C ILE A 35 7.47 6.32 -1.99
N LYS A 36 6.27 5.89 -1.59
CA LYS A 36 5.01 6.48 -2.04
C LYS A 36 4.20 6.92 -0.82
N GLN A 37 3.63 8.12 -0.90
CA GLN A 37 2.70 8.64 0.08
C GLN A 37 1.28 8.44 -0.43
N TRP A 38 0.43 7.82 0.38
CA TRP A 38 -0.95 7.51 0.06
C TRP A 38 -1.88 8.28 0.97
N THR A 39 -2.87 8.95 0.39
CA THR A 39 -4.01 9.48 1.15
C THR A 39 -5.16 8.49 1.01
N ILE A 40 -5.52 7.83 2.11
CA ILE A 40 -6.47 6.72 2.12
C ILE A 40 -7.65 7.00 3.06
N VAL A 41 -8.74 6.26 2.89
CA VAL A 41 -9.87 6.24 3.82
C VAL A 41 -9.99 4.85 4.44
N ALA A 42 -9.49 4.70 5.66
CA ALA A 42 -9.58 3.51 6.49
C ALA A 42 -10.34 3.86 7.78
N GLY A 43 -11.67 3.88 7.67
CA GLY A 43 -12.56 4.51 8.66
C GLY A 43 -12.57 6.04 8.49
N ASN A 44 -11.43 6.69 8.76
CA ASN A 44 -11.22 8.12 8.55
C ASN A 44 -10.15 8.35 7.47
N SER A 45 -10.07 9.59 6.96
CA SER A 45 -9.01 9.98 6.04
C SER A 45 -7.67 10.05 6.77
N GLU A 46 -6.64 9.41 6.22
CA GLU A 46 -5.30 9.40 6.79
C GLU A 46 -4.23 9.38 5.69
N VAL A 47 -3.05 9.91 6.02
CA VAL A 47 -1.88 9.92 5.12
C VAL A 47 -0.88 8.89 5.63
N VAL A 48 -0.40 8.03 4.72
CA VAL A 48 0.52 6.94 5.03
C VAL A 48 1.67 6.96 4.02
N LYS A 49 2.90 6.95 4.50
CA LYS A 49 4.09 6.82 3.65
C LYS A 49 4.58 5.38 3.72
N MET A 50 4.74 4.76 2.56
CA MET A 50 5.15 3.37 2.45
C MET A 50 6.40 3.25 1.58
N ALA A 51 7.36 2.47 2.05
CA ALA A 51 8.47 1.97 1.25
C ALA A 51 8.05 0.63 0.62
N GLU A 52 8.23 0.49 -0.69
CA GLU A 52 7.90 -0.73 -1.41
C GLU A 52 9.16 -1.56 -1.66
N SER A 53 9.07 -2.86 -1.39
CA SER A 53 10.07 -3.83 -1.80
C SER A 53 9.39 -5.04 -2.44
N ALA A 54 10.08 -5.68 -3.38
CA ALA A 54 9.63 -6.91 -3.99
C ALA A 54 10.64 -8.01 -3.68
N ASP A 55 10.16 -9.18 -3.29
CA ASP A 55 11.02 -10.35 -3.18
C ASP A 55 11.35 -10.83 -4.61
N GLU A 56 12.63 -10.82 -4.98
CA GLU A 56 13.05 -11.17 -6.34
C GLU A 56 12.94 -12.68 -6.61
N GLU A 57 13.05 -13.49 -5.56
CA GLU A 57 12.99 -14.95 -5.64
C GLU A 57 11.54 -15.39 -5.82
N ASN A 58 10.62 -14.72 -5.13
CA ASN A 58 9.19 -14.93 -5.24
C ASN A 58 8.52 -13.74 -5.95
N LYS A 59 8.58 -13.73 -7.29
CA LYS A 59 8.04 -12.68 -8.19
C LYS A 59 6.55 -12.29 -8.00
N SER A 60 5.84 -12.90 -7.06
CA SER A 60 4.45 -12.63 -6.75
C SER A 60 4.22 -11.92 -5.40
N PHE A 61 5.29 -11.43 -4.77
CA PHE A 61 5.25 -10.77 -3.47
C PHE A 61 5.60 -9.29 -3.57
N THR A 62 4.67 -8.43 -3.14
CA THR A 62 4.96 -7.02 -2.85
C THR A 62 4.86 -6.79 -1.36
N ASN A 63 5.97 -6.38 -0.76
CA ASN A 63 6.04 -5.94 0.63
C ASN A 63 5.95 -4.41 0.67
N LYS A 64 5.13 -3.89 1.57
CA LYS A 64 5.04 -2.46 1.85
C LYS A 64 5.30 -2.25 3.33
N LEU A 65 6.36 -1.51 3.64
CA LEU A 65 6.66 -1.09 5.00
C LEU A 65 6.12 0.31 5.21
N VAL A 66 5.25 0.50 6.21
CA VAL A 66 4.81 1.83 6.62
C VAL A 66 5.95 2.48 7.40
N ILE A 67 6.44 3.61 6.89
CA ILE A 67 7.58 4.34 7.47
C ILE A 67 7.18 5.67 8.12
N ASP A 68 5.97 6.17 7.81
CA ASP A 68 5.46 7.44 8.35
C ASP A 68 3.93 7.52 8.22
N GLY A 69 3.31 8.40 9.01
CA GLY A 69 1.86 8.63 9.05
C GLY A 69 1.23 8.34 10.41
N GLU A 70 -0.09 8.51 10.52
CA GLU A 70 -0.81 8.31 11.79
C GLU A 70 -0.68 6.87 12.33
N ILE A 71 -0.49 5.91 11.43
CA ILE A 71 -0.30 4.50 11.74
C ILE A 71 0.94 4.29 12.63
N THR A 72 2.05 5.00 12.37
CA THR A 72 3.32 4.78 13.10
C THR A 72 3.27 5.27 14.55
N LYS A 73 2.28 6.09 14.91
CA LYS A 73 2.03 6.49 16.30
C LYS A 73 1.43 5.35 17.13
N HIS A 74 0.72 4.44 16.47
CA HIS A 74 0.02 3.31 17.11
C HIS A 74 0.82 2.01 17.01
N TYR A 75 1.59 1.84 15.93
CA TYR A 75 2.36 0.63 15.67
C TYR A 75 3.83 0.97 15.41
N LYS A 76 4.74 0.35 16.17
CA LYS A 76 6.20 0.50 16.01
C LYS A 76 6.71 -0.12 14.71
N GLY A 77 6.06 -1.21 14.30
CA GLY A 77 6.28 -1.87 13.03
C GLY A 77 4.95 -2.14 12.37
N PHE A 78 4.85 -1.88 11.08
CA PHE A 78 3.65 -2.17 10.29
C PHE A 78 4.04 -2.52 8.85
N LYS A 79 3.93 -3.80 8.51
CA LYS A 79 4.28 -4.34 7.20
C LYS A 79 3.07 -5.00 6.57
N ILE A 80 2.86 -4.70 5.30
CA ILE A 80 1.77 -5.25 4.48
C ILE A 80 2.40 -6.10 3.39
N THR A 81 1.93 -7.33 3.26
CA THR A 81 2.40 -8.27 2.25
C THR A 81 1.22 -8.65 1.35
N PHE A 82 1.38 -8.41 0.05
CA PHE A 82 0.48 -8.94 -0.98
C PHE A 82 1.19 -10.09 -1.67
N GLN A 83 0.60 -11.28 -1.61
CA GLN A 83 1.08 -12.47 -2.29
C GLN A 83 0.03 -12.93 -3.29
N VAL A 84 0.41 -13.01 -4.56
CA VAL A 84 -0.45 -13.57 -5.61
C VAL A 84 -0.01 -15.01 -5.90
N THR A 85 -0.96 -15.93 -6.02
CA THR A 85 -0.69 -17.33 -6.35
C THR A 85 -1.56 -17.72 -7.54
N SER A 86 -0.98 -18.38 -8.54
CA SER A 86 -1.75 -18.97 -9.64
C SER A 86 -2.46 -20.23 -9.18
N GLU A 87 -3.77 -20.33 -9.40
CA GLU A 87 -4.59 -21.47 -9.01
C GLU A 87 -5.46 -21.90 -10.21
N GLY A 88 -5.04 -22.96 -10.91
CA GLY A 88 -5.73 -23.46 -12.10
C GLY A 88 -5.82 -22.40 -13.20
N GLN A 89 -7.03 -21.99 -13.57
CA GLN A 89 -7.28 -20.94 -14.56
C GLN A 89 -7.36 -19.52 -13.95
N GLY A 90 -7.13 -19.37 -12.65
CA GLY A 90 -7.27 -18.10 -11.94
C GLY A 90 -6.07 -17.74 -11.06
N TYR A 91 -6.25 -16.71 -10.26
CA TYR A 91 -5.28 -16.25 -9.27
C TYR A 91 -5.97 -16.05 -7.92
N SER A 92 -5.30 -16.42 -6.84
CA SER A 92 -5.66 -16.02 -5.49
C SER A 92 -4.71 -14.92 -5.00
N LEU A 93 -5.22 -14.02 -4.15
CA LEU A 93 -4.42 -13.00 -3.50
C LEU A 93 -4.55 -13.15 -1.99
N LYS A 94 -3.41 -13.35 -1.32
CA LYS A 94 -3.28 -13.34 0.13
C LYS A 94 -2.76 -11.98 0.58
N LEU A 95 -3.54 -11.31 1.43
CA LEU A 95 -3.14 -10.10 2.14
C LEU A 95 -2.72 -10.46 3.56
N THR A 96 -1.54 -10.03 3.99
CA THR A 96 -1.05 -10.21 5.36
C THR A 96 -0.63 -8.86 5.93
N ILE A 97 -0.98 -8.59 7.19
CA ILE A 97 -0.52 -7.42 7.94
C ILE A 97 0.24 -7.92 9.16
N GLU A 98 1.53 -7.63 9.20
CA GLU A 98 2.43 -7.90 10.33
C GLU A 98 2.60 -6.58 11.09
N TYR A 99 2.37 -6.58 12.40
CA TYR A 99 2.40 -5.34 13.20
C TYR A 99 2.95 -5.56 14.61
N GLU A 100 3.60 -4.53 15.14
CA GLU A 100 4.01 -4.43 16.55
C GLU A 100 3.30 -3.24 17.17
N LYS A 101 2.48 -3.48 18.19
CA LYS A 101 1.76 -2.41 18.89
C LYS A 101 2.72 -1.51 19.68
N ALA A 102 2.43 -0.22 19.76
CA ALA A 102 3.17 0.69 20.62
C ALA A 102 3.01 0.35 22.12
N ASN A 103 1.81 -0.11 22.51
CA ASN A 103 1.46 -0.62 23.84
C ASN A 103 0.25 -1.58 23.75
N GLU A 104 -0.15 -2.20 24.86
CA GLU A 104 -1.23 -3.21 24.87
C GLU A 104 -2.63 -2.66 24.54
N GLU A 105 -2.88 -1.38 24.81
CA GLU A 105 -4.17 -0.72 24.58
C GLU A 105 -4.45 -0.44 23.10
N VAL A 106 -3.40 -0.41 22.27
CA VAL A 106 -3.55 -0.21 20.83
C VAL A 106 -4.38 -1.37 20.25
N PRO A 107 -5.45 -1.08 19.48
CA PRO A 107 -6.29 -2.13 18.91
C PRO A 107 -5.58 -2.89 17.78
N THR A 108 -6.09 -4.07 17.44
CA THR A 108 -5.73 -4.76 16.20
C THR A 108 -6.07 -3.88 14.98
N PRO A 109 -5.24 -3.84 13.92
CA PRO A 109 -5.44 -2.94 12.79
C PRO A 109 -6.55 -3.40 11.80
N SER A 110 -7.72 -3.79 12.30
CA SER A 110 -8.85 -4.28 11.49
C SER A 110 -9.26 -3.30 10.39
N LYS A 111 -9.31 -2.00 10.70
CA LYS A 111 -9.65 -0.95 9.72
C LYS A 111 -8.68 -0.92 8.51
N HIS A 112 -7.40 -1.22 8.74
CA HIS A 112 -6.39 -1.25 7.69
C HIS A 112 -6.48 -2.55 6.88
N LEU A 113 -6.81 -3.66 7.52
CA LEU A 113 -7.10 -4.93 6.84
C LEU A 113 -8.31 -4.78 5.92
N ASP A 114 -9.40 -4.18 6.41
CA ASP A 114 -10.60 -3.91 5.62
C ASP A 114 -10.30 -2.98 4.45
N PHE A 115 -9.49 -1.93 4.66
CA PHE A 115 -9.01 -1.10 3.56
C PHE A 115 -8.27 -1.92 2.50
N GLY A 116 -7.33 -2.77 2.90
CA GLY A 116 -6.59 -3.64 1.98
C GLY A 116 -7.49 -4.60 1.20
N ILE A 117 -8.48 -5.21 1.84
CA ILE A 117 -9.49 -6.06 1.17
C ILE A 117 -10.31 -5.27 0.14
N ASN A 118 -10.71 -4.04 0.47
CA ASN A 118 -11.46 -3.20 -0.47
C ASN A 118 -10.59 -2.76 -1.65
N LEU A 119 -9.32 -2.44 -1.41
CA LEU A 119 -8.37 -2.09 -2.45
C LEU A 119 -8.16 -3.26 -3.42
N THR A 120 -7.94 -4.48 -2.91
CA THR A 120 -7.70 -5.66 -3.76
C THR A 120 -8.94 -6.04 -4.58
N LYS A 121 -10.14 -5.92 -4.00
CA LYS A 121 -11.40 -6.06 -4.75
C LYS A 121 -11.54 -5.03 -5.87
N ALA A 122 -11.21 -3.76 -5.60
CA ALA A 122 -11.27 -2.70 -6.60
C ALA A 122 -10.26 -2.94 -7.75
N VAL A 123 -9.04 -3.37 -7.42
CA VAL A 123 -8.04 -3.78 -8.42
C VAL A 123 -8.55 -4.94 -9.26
N GLY A 124 -9.08 -6.00 -8.63
CA GLY A 124 -9.63 -7.14 -9.34
C GLY A 124 -10.78 -6.76 -10.28
N ALA A 125 -11.72 -5.94 -9.82
CA ALA A 125 -12.82 -5.45 -10.65
C ALA A 125 -12.32 -4.60 -11.83
N TYR A 126 -11.33 -3.73 -11.62
CA TYR A 126 -10.73 -2.92 -12.67
C TYR A 126 -10.03 -3.79 -13.72
N LEU A 127 -9.28 -4.81 -13.32
CA LEU A 127 -8.56 -5.71 -14.23
C LEU A 127 -9.48 -6.65 -15.03
N LEU A 128 -10.68 -6.95 -14.54
CA LEU A 128 -11.66 -7.77 -15.26
C LEU A 128 -12.39 -7.00 -16.37
N ILE A 129 -12.35 -5.67 -16.34
CA ILE A 129 -13.02 -4.79 -17.31
C ILE A 129 -12.05 -3.98 -18.19
N ALA A 130 -10.74 -4.09 -17.92
CA ALA A 130 -9.67 -3.38 -18.61
C ALA A 130 -9.16 -4.14 -19.85
#